data_AF-A0A8J8FA15-F1
#
_entry.id   AF-A0A8J8FA15-F1
#
_cell.length_a   1.000
_cell.length_b   1.000
_cell.length_c   1.000
_cell.angle_alpha   90.00
_cell.angle_beta   90.00
_cell.angle_gamma   90.00
#
_symmetry.space_group_name_H-M   'P 1'
#
loop_
_entity.id
_entity.type
_entity.pdbx_description
1 polymer ?
#
loop_
_entity_poly.entity_id
_entity_poly.type
_entity_poly.pdbx_seq_one_letter_code
_entity_poly.pdbx_strand_id
1 'polypeptide(L)'
;MRLFVLFATLIFLVCSCNDAGQGKTLSVDTSKAEISRTIYLDTKRKTDTAKINKTKFALDTLPNISLGKMTLVSSGQMSPYTTIKINDCKFDLVTSGNDTIYLATNDKAFQTSEGYKVGTKFSELPKNIQEDLTKEPGWGYYYKLPSGWTLGFCEGNFCTDHLPNNSSRVKWIFKRHLEKNDS
;
A
#
# COMPACT_ATOMS: atom_id res chain seq x y z
N MET A 1 -54.42 7.25 21.36
CA MET A 1 -53.88 5.95 21.83
C MET A 1 -52.57 6.20 22.54
N ARG A 2 -52.50 5.78 23.81
CA ARG A 2 -51.41 6.01 24.76
C ARG A 2 -50.49 4.78 24.81
N LEU A 3 -49.19 5.03 25.04
CA LEU A 3 -48.30 4.35 25.98
C LEU A 3 -47.47 3.11 25.57
N PHE A 4 -46.27 3.09 26.18
CA PHE A 4 -45.19 2.08 26.30
C PHE A 4 -44.09 2.14 25.22
N VAL A 5 -42.92 2.76 25.42
CA VAL A 5 -41.87 2.69 26.47
C VAL A 5 -41.21 1.33 26.57
N LEU A 6 -39.94 1.26 26.14
CA LEU A 6 -38.78 0.56 26.77
C LEU A 6 -37.55 0.83 25.88
N PHE A 7 -36.69 1.79 26.21
CA PHE A 7 -35.46 1.65 27.04
C PHE A 7 -34.49 0.56 26.55
N ALA A 8 -33.39 1.00 25.93
CA ALA A 8 -32.08 0.39 26.06
C ALA A 8 -31.01 1.48 25.90
N THR A 9 -30.67 2.07 27.04
CA THR A 9 -29.49 2.91 27.30
C THR A 9 -28.23 2.06 27.53
N LEU A 10 -27.05 2.71 27.50
CA LEU A 10 -25.69 2.28 27.94
C LEU A 10 -24.88 1.46 26.89
N ILE A 11 -23.56 1.62 26.64
CA ILE A 11 -22.44 2.32 27.31
C ILE A 11 -21.20 2.33 26.37
N PHE A 12 -20.49 3.47 26.34
CA PHE A 12 -19.04 3.76 26.19
C PHE A 12 -18.19 3.16 25.04
N LEU A 13 -17.54 4.05 24.26
CA LEU A 13 -16.11 4.42 24.42
C LEU A 13 -15.79 5.59 23.45
N VAL A 14 -15.90 6.83 23.90
CA VAL A 14 -14.77 7.75 24.11
C VAL A 14 -13.39 7.18 23.71
N CYS A 15 -12.84 7.67 22.60
CA CYS A 15 -11.39 7.87 22.49
C CYS A 15 -11.18 9.39 22.46
N SER A 16 -10.89 9.92 23.64
CA SER A 16 -10.38 11.27 23.85
C SER A 16 -8.87 11.13 24.11
N CYS A 17 -8.08 11.94 23.43
CA CYS A 17 -6.83 12.49 23.99
C CYS A 17 -6.74 13.94 23.49
N ASN A 18 -7.23 14.87 24.31
CA ASN A 18 -6.83 16.28 24.31
C ASN A 18 -5.74 16.46 25.37
N ASP A 19 -4.60 17.04 25.01
CA ASP A 19 -4.06 18.32 25.51
C ASP A 19 -2.59 18.45 25.07
N ALA A 20 -2.25 19.50 24.30
CA ALA A 20 -1.65 20.76 24.76
C ALA A 20 -0.15 20.68 25.08
N GLY A 21 0.64 21.47 24.33
CA GLY A 21 2.06 21.65 24.61
C GLY A 21 2.76 22.49 23.55
N GLN A 22 2.80 23.80 23.79
CA GLN A 22 3.59 24.78 23.05
C GLN A 22 5.09 24.46 23.06
N GLY A 23 5.82 24.93 22.05
CA GLY A 23 7.14 25.53 22.30
C GLY A 23 8.26 25.25 21.31
N LYS A 24 8.69 26.35 20.67
CA LYS A 24 10.09 26.72 20.33
C LYS A 24 10.69 26.20 19.02
N THR A 25 10.70 27.15 18.08
CA THR A 25 11.79 27.50 17.17
C THR A 25 13.17 27.07 17.66
N LEU A 26 13.88 26.30 16.82
CA LEU A 26 15.34 26.24 16.85
C LEU A 26 15.85 26.28 15.40
N SER A 27 16.47 27.40 15.06
CA SER A 27 17.29 27.56 13.85
C SER A 27 18.53 26.68 13.97
N VAL A 28 18.75 25.80 12.99
CA VAL A 28 20.06 25.19 12.77
C VAL A 28 20.47 25.47 11.33
N ASP A 29 21.46 26.36 11.28
CA ASP A 29 22.28 26.71 10.15
C ASP A 29 23.09 25.48 9.71
N THR A 30 23.02 25.10 8.44
CA THR A 30 24.09 24.26 7.86
C THR A 30 24.25 24.59 6.38
N SER A 31 25.34 25.30 6.16
CA SER A 31 26.02 25.56 4.91
C SER A 31 26.13 24.37 3.94
N LYS A 32 25.96 24.70 2.66
CA LYS A 32 26.65 24.17 1.48
C LYS A 32 26.53 22.66 1.19
N ALA A 33 25.67 22.35 0.21
CA ALA A 33 25.95 21.30 -0.75
C ALA A 33 25.53 21.77 -2.14
N GLU A 34 26.53 21.89 -3.00
CA GLU A 34 26.51 22.41 -4.36
C GLU A 34 25.92 21.35 -5.29
N ILE A 35 24.70 21.58 -5.81
CA ILE A 35 24.05 20.68 -6.77
C ILE A 35 24.50 21.09 -8.17
N SER A 36 25.48 20.35 -8.70
CA SER A 36 25.87 20.41 -10.11
C SER A 36 24.66 20.11 -11.01
N ARG A 37 24.20 21.13 -11.74
CA ARG A 37 23.28 20.99 -12.87
C ARG A 37 23.96 20.20 -13.98
N THR A 38 23.65 18.91 -14.11
CA THR A 38 23.94 18.20 -15.36
C THR A 38 22.80 18.48 -16.33
N ILE A 39 23.10 19.34 -17.30
CA ILE A 39 22.27 19.69 -18.45
C ILE A 39 22.08 18.41 -19.28
N TYR A 40 20.84 17.98 -19.47
CA TYR A 40 20.51 16.90 -20.39
C TYR A 40 20.52 17.48 -21.81
N LEU A 41 21.59 17.23 -22.56
CA LEU A 41 21.65 17.51 -23.99
C LEU A 41 20.98 16.36 -24.74
N ASP A 42 19.75 16.62 -25.20
CA ASP A 42 19.05 15.81 -26.18
C ASP A 42 19.92 15.65 -27.44
N THR A 43 20.40 14.42 -27.67
CA THR A 43 21.15 14.09 -28.88
C THR A 43 20.41 13.01 -29.64
N LYS A 44 19.78 13.46 -30.73
CA LYS A 44 19.15 12.73 -31.83
C LYS A 44 19.49 11.23 -31.96
N ARG A 45 18.42 10.43 -31.94
CA ARG A 45 18.30 9.08 -32.49
C ARG A 45 19.14 8.87 -33.75
N LYS A 46 20.09 7.93 -33.67
CA LYS A 46 20.54 7.12 -34.79
C LYS A 46 20.51 5.66 -34.34
N THR A 47 19.76 4.86 -35.09
CA THR A 47 19.64 3.41 -34.96
C THR A 47 21.00 2.76 -35.14
N ASP A 48 21.58 2.27 -34.05
CA ASP A 48 22.60 1.24 -34.07
C ASP A 48 22.14 0.11 -33.14
N THR A 49 21.76 -1.01 -33.75
CA THR A 49 21.46 -2.26 -33.05
C THR A 49 22.78 -2.79 -32.47
N ALA A 50 23.21 -2.22 -31.34
CA ALA A 50 24.31 -2.74 -30.57
C ALA A 50 23.89 -4.12 -30.03
N LYS A 51 24.48 -5.18 -30.61
CA LYS A 51 24.47 -6.51 -29.98
C LYS A 51 24.98 -6.32 -28.56
N ILE A 52 24.08 -6.48 -27.58
CA ILE A 52 24.45 -6.51 -26.16
C ILE A 52 25.36 -7.73 -26.00
N ASN A 53 26.66 -7.50 -26.04
CA ASN A 53 27.62 -8.49 -25.64
C ASN A 53 27.28 -8.86 -24.19
N LYS A 54 27.06 -10.14 -23.97
CA LYS A 54 26.73 -10.74 -22.68
C LYS A 54 27.97 -10.68 -21.79
N THR A 55 28.46 -9.50 -21.46
CA THR A 55 29.37 -9.30 -20.34
C THR A 55 28.56 -9.68 -19.12
N LYS A 56 28.90 -10.86 -18.59
CA LYS A 56 28.53 -11.38 -17.30
C LYS A 56 28.68 -10.23 -16.30
N PHE A 57 27.58 -9.57 -15.95
CA PHE A 57 27.53 -8.62 -14.86
C PHE A 57 27.95 -9.42 -13.62
N ALA A 58 29.21 -9.27 -13.24
CA ALA A 58 29.74 -9.79 -12.00
C ALA A 58 28.98 -9.07 -10.89
N LEU A 59 27.96 -9.73 -10.34
CA LEU A 59 27.14 -9.26 -9.24
C LEU A 59 27.97 -9.01 -7.97
N ASP A 60 29.19 -9.54 -7.98
CA ASP A 60 30.22 -9.60 -6.96
C ASP A 60 30.99 -8.28 -6.73
N THR A 61 30.79 -7.26 -7.57
CA THR A 61 31.37 -5.90 -7.37
C THR A 61 30.36 -4.83 -6.99
N LEU A 62 29.07 -5.17 -6.86
CA LEU A 62 28.14 -4.22 -6.25
C LEU A 62 28.44 -4.13 -4.75
N PRO A 63 28.57 -2.92 -4.17
CA PRO A 63 28.57 -2.81 -2.72
C PRO A 63 27.35 -3.58 -2.20
N ASN A 64 27.45 -4.17 -1.01
CA ASN A 64 26.33 -4.82 -0.35
C ASN A 64 25.29 -3.75 -0.01
N ILE A 65 24.53 -3.32 -1.03
CA ILE A 65 23.41 -2.43 -0.93
C ILE A 65 22.37 -3.31 -0.25
N SER A 66 22.31 -3.19 1.08
CA SER A 66 21.10 -3.54 1.81
C SER A 66 19.98 -2.76 1.15
N LEU A 67 19.27 -3.40 0.22
CA LEU A 67 18.05 -2.83 -0.33
C LEU A 67 17.16 -2.63 0.89
N GLY A 68 16.92 -1.35 1.21
CA GLY A 68 15.91 -0.99 2.18
C GLY A 68 14.63 -1.75 1.86
N LYS A 69 13.84 -2.10 2.87
CA LYS A 69 12.62 -2.88 2.65
C LYS A 69 11.73 -2.15 1.64
N MET A 70 11.50 -2.77 0.49
CA MET A 70 10.64 -2.25 -0.58
C MET A 70 9.35 -3.05 -0.65
N THR A 71 8.25 -2.38 -0.99
CA THR A 71 6.95 -3.02 -1.23
C THR A 71 6.37 -2.53 -2.55
N LEU A 72 5.54 -3.36 -3.17
CA LEU A 72 4.85 -3.05 -4.41
C LEU A 72 3.54 -2.33 -4.04
N VAL A 73 3.47 -1.03 -4.29
CA VAL A 73 2.29 -0.20 -3.98
C VAL A 73 1.26 -0.19 -5.11
N SER A 74 1.72 -0.45 -6.33
CA SER A 74 0.91 -0.65 -7.54
C SER A 74 1.70 -1.47 -8.56
N SER A 75 1.07 -1.85 -9.68
CA SER A 75 1.78 -2.45 -10.80
C SER A 75 2.97 -1.59 -11.22
N GLY A 76 4.16 -2.18 -11.24
CA GLY A 76 5.40 -1.51 -11.64
C GLY A 76 5.95 -0.47 -10.66
N GLN A 77 5.25 -0.17 -9.56
CA GLN A 77 5.69 0.85 -8.58
C GLN A 77 6.16 0.19 -7.29
N MET A 78 7.48 0.17 -7.11
CA MET A 78 8.10 -0.20 -5.84
C MET A 78 8.35 1.06 -5.01
N SER A 79 8.15 0.98 -3.70
CA SER A 79 8.46 2.07 -2.78
C SER A 79 9.07 1.55 -1.48
N PRO A 80 9.98 2.31 -0.85
CA PRO A 80 10.46 1.96 0.48
C PRO A 80 9.31 2.02 1.48
N TYR A 81 9.29 1.12 2.45
CA TYR A 81 8.28 1.11 3.50
C TYR A 81 8.88 0.97 4.88
N THR A 82 8.11 1.41 5.88
CA THR A 82 8.39 1.15 7.30
C THR A 82 7.31 0.24 7.86
N THR A 83 7.69 -0.77 8.65
CA THR A 83 6.71 -1.57 9.38
C THR A 83 6.33 -0.86 10.67
N ILE A 84 5.04 -0.55 10.83
CA ILE A 84 4.47 0.03 12.04
C ILE A 84 3.50 -0.97 12.71
N LYS A 85 3.12 -0.69 13.96
CA LYS A 85 2.15 -1.48 14.70
C LYS A 85 0.93 -0.61 15.02
N ILE A 86 -0.26 -1.07 14.64
CA ILE A 86 -1.54 -0.42 14.98
C ILE A 86 -2.43 -1.49 15.60
N ASN A 87 -2.87 -1.28 16.85
CA ASN A 87 -3.68 -2.25 17.60
C ASN A 87 -3.12 -3.68 17.54
N ASP A 88 -1.82 -3.78 17.82
CA ASP A 88 -1.02 -5.00 17.77
C ASP A 88 -0.87 -5.71 16.41
N CYS A 89 -1.48 -5.20 15.35
CA CYS A 89 -1.32 -5.70 13.99
C CYS A 89 -0.15 -4.99 13.28
N LYS A 90 0.63 -5.73 12.49
CA LYS A 90 1.74 -5.15 11.70
C LYS A 90 1.22 -4.59 10.38
N PHE A 91 1.70 -3.39 10.04
CA PHE A 91 1.40 -2.75 8.75
C PHE A 91 2.67 -2.26 8.07
N ASP A 92 2.70 -2.39 6.76
CA ASP A 92 3.68 -1.77 5.89
C ASP A 92 3.15 -0.39 5.49
N LEU A 93 3.84 0.66 5.93
CA LEU A 93 3.51 2.07 5.70
C LEU A 93 4.46 2.68 4.67
N VAL A 94 3.90 3.32 3.65
CA VAL A 94 4.62 4.17 2.70
C VAL A 94 4.06 5.59 2.78
N THR A 95 4.96 6.55 2.89
CA THR A 95 4.64 7.99 2.99
C THR A 95 5.28 8.77 1.84
N SER A 96 4.59 9.83 1.40
CA SER A 96 5.11 10.84 0.49
C SER A 96 5.02 12.19 1.20
N GLY A 97 6.15 12.78 1.58
CA GLY A 97 6.17 13.94 2.47
C GLY A 97 5.50 13.61 3.81
N ASN A 98 4.44 14.35 4.14
CA ASN A 98 3.64 14.16 5.36
C ASN A 98 2.41 13.26 5.14
N ASP A 99 2.16 12.83 3.91
CA ASP A 99 0.98 12.06 3.55
C ASP A 99 1.23 10.56 3.55
N THR A 100 0.24 9.78 3.99
CA THR A 100 0.24 8.32 3.88
C THR A 100 -0.33 7.93 2.52
N ILE A 101 0.52 7.41 1.63
CA ILE A 101 0.10 7.02 0.28
C ILE A 101 -0.28 5.53 0.20
N TYR A 102 0.28 4.70 1.08
CA TYR A 102 -0.03 3.28 1.14
C TYR A 102 0.11 2.74 2.57
N LEU A 103 -0.87 1.96 2.98
CA LEU A 103 -0.87 1.24 4.25
C LEU A 103 -1.44 -0.15 4.03
N ALA A 104 -0.64 -1.20 4.22
CA ALA A 104 -1.05 -2.57 3.95
C ALA A 104 -0.72 -3.51 5.10
N THR A 105 -1.48 -4.59 5.23
CA THR A 105 -1.21 -5.66 6.18
C THR A 105 -1.55 -7.02 5.60
N ASN A 106 -0.75 -8.02 5.94
CA ASN A 106 -1.04 -9.43 5.75
C ASN A 106 -1.28 -10.15 7.10
N ASP A 107 -1.43 -9.38 8.19
CA ASP A 107 -1.66 -9.89 9.52
C ASP A 107 -3.07 -10.49 9.64
N LYS A 108 -3.15 -11.75 10.08
CA LYS A 108 -4.42 -12.48 10.20
C LYS A 108 -5.28 -11.99 11.38
N ALA A 109 -4.67 -11.26 12.32
CA ALA A 109 -5.38 -10.65 13.43
C ALA A 109 -6.15 -9.39 13.02
N PHE A 110 -5.76 -8.73 11.93
CA PHE A 110 -6.44 -7.55 11.45
C PHE A 110 -7.80 -7.91 10.83
N GLN A 111 -8.84 -7.17 11.24
CA GLN A 111 -10.19 -7.31 10.74
C GLN A 111 -10.74 -5.94 10.35
N THR A 112 -11.31 -5.86 9.15
CA THR A 112 -12.04 -4.67 8.67
C THR A 112 -13.35 -4.50 9.44
N SER A 113 -13.94 -3.31 9.41
CA SER A 113 -15.25 -3.04 10.03
C SER A 113 -16.38 -3.89 9.44
N GLU A 114 -16.25 -4.30 8.19
CA GLU A 114 -17.15 -5.21 7.47
C GLU A 114 -16.95 -6.67 7.88
N GLY A 115 -15.94 -6.95 8.70
CA GLY A 115 -15.67 -8.26 9.26
C GLY A 115 -14.72 -9.14 8.45
N TYR A 116 -14.18 -8.66 7.32
CA TYR A 116 -13.21 -9.39 6.50
C TYR A 116 -11.81 -9.32 7.07
N LYS A 117 -11.04 -10.40 6.89
CA LYS A 117 -9.66 -10.53 7.34
C LYS A 117 -8.80 -11.23 6.29
N VAL A 118 -7.48 -11.18 6.48
CA VAL A 118 -6.56 -11.98 5.67
C VAL A 118 -6.89 -13.47 5.84
N GLY A 119 -7.08 -14.16 4.71
CA GLY A 119 -7.46 -15.56 4.66
C GLY A 119 -8.96 -15.84 4.47
N THR A 120 -9.85 -14.84 4.54
CA THR A 120 -11.26 -14.98 4.15
C THR A 120 -11.36 -15.58 2.75
N LYS A 121 -12.20 -16.62 2.56
CA LYS A 121 -12.32 -17.27 1.25
C LYS A 121 -13.14 -16.41 0.31
N PHE A 122 -12.82 -16.44 -0.97
CA PHE A 122 -13.57 -15.74 -2.01
C PHE A 122 -15.03 -16.20 -2.08
N SER A 123 -15.29 -17.48 -1.83
CA SER A 123 -16.64 -18.05 -1.75
C SER A 123 -17.48 -17.52 -0.56
N GLU A 124 -16.85 -16.97 0.48
CA GLU A 124 -17.52 -16.37 1.64
C GLU A 124 -17.88 -14.90 1.39
N LEU A 125 -17.40 -14.29 0.29
CA LEU A 125 -17.67 -12.90 -0.03
C LEU A 125 -19.05 -12.75 -0.69
N PRO A 126 -19.75 -11.62 -0.47
CA PRO A 126 -20.95 -11.28 -1.20
C PRO A 126 -20.76 -11.27 -2.73
N LYS A 127 -21.81 -11.57 -3.49
CA LYS A 127 -21.75 -11.68 -4.95
C LYS A 127 -21.27 -10.40 -5.64
N ASN A 128 -21.70 -9.23 -5.15
CA ASN A 128 -21.23 -7.95 -5.69
C ASN A 128 -19.70 -7.79 -5.55
N ILE A 129 -19.08 -8.30 -4.49
CA ILE A 129 -17.61 -8.28 -4.34
C ILE A 129 -16.95 -9.26 -5.30
N GLN A 130 -17.56 -10.44 -5.50
CA GLN A 130 -17.02 -11.47 -6.40
C GLN A 130 -17.02 -11.00 -7.87
N GLU A 131 -18.03 -10.22 -8.26
CA GLU A 131 -18.27 -9.82 -9.65
C GLU A 131 -17.58 -8.49 -10.03
N ASP A 132 -17.31 -7.62 -9.06
CA ASP A 132 -16.79 -6.26 -9.29
C ASP A 132 -15.32 -6.09 -8.86
N LEU A 133 -14.49 -7.09 -9.15
CA LEU A 133 -13.05 -7.03 -8.89
C LEU A 133 -12.34 -6.13 -9.89
N THR A 134 -11.49 -5.24 -9.39
CA THR A 134 -10.51 -4.52 -10.21
C THR A 134 -9.30 -5.41 -10.46
N LYS A 135 -8.85 -5.51 -11.72
CA LYS A 135 -7.62 -6.22 -12.12
C LYS A 135 -6.49 -5.23 -12.33
N GLU A 136 -5.35 -5.49 -11.71
CA GLU A 136 -4.11 -4.71 -11.91
C GLU A 136 -2.96 -5.68 -12.22
N PRO A 137 -2.63 -5.90 -13.51
CA PRO A 137 -1.65 -6.88 -13.94
C PRO A 137 -0.29 -6.71 -13.27
N GLY A 138 0.32 -7.80 -12.82
CA GLY A 138 1.58 -7.77 -12.08
C GLY A 138 1.45 -7.30 -10.62
N TRP A 139 0.23 -7.04 -10.13
CA TRP A 139 -0.02 -6.70 -8.73
C TRP A 139 -1.10 -7.59 -8.10
N GLY A 140 -2.31 -7.61 -8.66
CA GLY A 140 -3.39 -8.45 -8.14
C GLY A 140 -4.80 -8.07 -8.59
N TYR A 141 -5.76 -8.83 -8.09
CA TYR A 141 -7.17 -8.45 -8.09
C TYR A 141 -7.53 -7.81 -6.77
N TYR A 142 -8.44 -6.83 -6.78
CA TYR A 142 -8.86 -6.21 -5.54
C TYR A 142 -10.26 -5.61 -5.57
N TYR A 143 -10.83 -5.43 -4.38
CA TYR A 143 -12.13 -4.79 -4.17
C TYR A 143 -12.08 -3.78 -3.04
N LYS A 144 -12.54 -2.54 -3.31
CA LYS A 144 -12.57 -1.45 -2.34
C LYS A 144 -13.86 -1.52 -1.51
N LEU A 145 -13.72 -1.64 -0.20
CA LEU A 145 -14.81 -1.69 0.77
C LEU A 145 -15.30 -0.28 1.13
N PRO A 146 -16.55 -0.16 1.64
CA PRO A 146 -17.10 1.10 2.14
C PRO A 146 -16.25 1.81 3.21
N SER A 147 -15.57 1.06 4.08
CA SER A 147 -14.64 1.61 5.08
C SER A 147 -13.35 2.22 4.52
N GLY A 148 -13.18 2.13 3.19
CA GLY A 148 -12.00 2.57 2.47
C GLY A 148 -10.86 1.57 2.47
N TRP A 149 -10.96 0.46 3.21
CA TRP A 149 -10.03 -0.67 3.08
C TRP A 149 -10.28 -1.41 1.77
N THR A 150 -9.25 -2.10 1.29
CA THR A 150 -9.30 -2.85 0.03
C THR A 150 -8.82 -4.27 0.26
N LEU A 151 -9.58 -5.24 -0.22
CA LEU A 151 -9.23 -6.66 -0.18
C LEU A 151 -8.36 -7.00 -1.39
N GLY A 152 -7.16 -7.53 -1.17
CA GLY A 152 -6.24 -7.94 -2.23
C GLY A 152 -6.18 -9.45 -2.41
N PHE A 153 -6.17 -9.89 -3.68
CA PHE A 153 -5.99 -11.27 -4.11
C PHE A 153 -4.81 -11.34 -5.09
N CYS A 154 -4.02 -12.40 -4.97
CA CYS A 154 -2.94 -12.70 -5.90
C CYS A 154 -3.13 -14.14 -6.37
N GLU A 155 -3.43 -14.29 -7.66
CA GLU A 155 -3.79 -15.56 -8.28
C GLU A 155 -2.82 -15.88 -9.43
N GLY A 156 -2.15 -17.03 -9.35
CA GLY A 156 -1.08 -17.43 -10.25
C GLY A 156 0.26 -16.73 -9.99
N ASN A 157 1.17 -16.79 -10.96
CA ASN A 157 2.54 -16.30 -10.86
C ASN A 157 2.64 -14.78 -11.03
N PHE A 158 1.76 -14.16 -11.83
CA PHE A 158 1.71 -12.70 -12.01
C PHE A 158 0.58 -12.05 -11.21
N CYS A 159 0.10 -12.74 -10.17
CA CYS A 159 -1.03 -12.36 -9.31
C CYS A 159 -2.36 -12.08 -10.03
N THR A 160 -2.40 -12.25 -11.35
CA THR A 160 -3.53 -11.90 -12.20
C THR A 160 -3.79 -12.90 -13.34
N ASP A 161 -3.20 -14.10 -13.25
CA ASP A 161 -3.19 -15.11 -14.32
C ASP A 161 -4.60 -15.64 -14.60
N HIS A 162 -5.38 -15.83 -13.53
CA HIS A 162 -6.78 -16.23 -13.59
C HIS A 162 -7.58 -15.48 -12.53
N LEU A 163 -8.90 -15.37 -12.71
CA LEU A 163 -9.76 -14.78 -11.70
C LEU A 163 -9.70 -15.58 -10.38
N PRO A 164 -9.91 -14.93 -9.22
CA PRO A 164 -10.12 -15.63 -7.96
C PRO A 164 -11.28 -16.62 -8.08
N ASN A 165 -11.08 -17.82 -7.54
CA ASN A 165 -12.08 -18.88 -7.51
C ASN A 165 -12.53 -19.15 -6.06
N ASN A 166 -13.47 -20.08 -5.87
CA ASN A 166 -14.05 -20.35 -4.54
C ASN A 166 -13.02 -20.75 -3.45
N SER A 167 -11.85 -21.24 -3.84
CA SER A 167 -10.74 -21.61 -2.94
C SER A 167 -9.74 -20.48 -2.70
N SER A 168 -9.75 -19.45 -3.55
CA SER A 168 -8.93 -18.25 -3.40
C SER A 168 -9.25 -17.53 -2.09
N ARG A 169 -8.29 -16.77 -1.59
CA ARG A 169 -8.37 -16.13 -0.27
C ARG A 169 -7.81 -14.72 -0.34
N VAL A 170 -8.35 -13.83 0.49
CA VAL A 170 -7.76 -12.51 0.74
C VAL A 170 -6.31 -12.69 1.20
N LYS A 171 -5.36 -12.15 0.45
CA LYS A 171 -3.91 -12.28 0.70
C LYS A 171 -3.35 -11.12 1.49
N TRP A 172 -3.85 -9.91 1.27
CA TRP A 172 -3.52 -8.71 2.02
C TRP A 172 -4.71 -7.75 2.05
N ILE A 173 -4.71 -6.82 3.00
CA ILE A 173 -5.69 -5.74 3.12
C ILE A 173 -4.93 -4.42 3.13
N PHE A 174 -5.43 -3.42 2.40
CA PHE A 174 -4.69 -2.16 2.25
C PHE A 174 -5.58 -0.93 2.08
N LYS A 175 -5.00 0.25 2.32
CA LYS A 175 -5.46 1.56 1.86
C LYS A 175 -4.41 2.15 0.93
N ARG A 176 -4.86 2.75 -0.17
CA ARG A 176 -4.00 3.41 -1.15
C ARG A 176 -4.62 4.71 -1.61
N HIS A 177 -3.85 5.78 -1.56
CA HIS A 177 -4.14 7.01 -2.28
C HIS A 177 -3.35 6.98 -3.57
N LEU A 178 -4.05 6.88 -4.70
CA LEU A 178 -3.42 7.11 -5.99
C LEU A 178 -3.28 8.63 -6.13
N GLU A 179 -2.04 9.13 -6.14
CA GLU A 179 -1.80 10.48 -6.65
C GLU A 179 -2.29 10.49 -8.09
N LYS A 180 -3.30 11.33 -8.38
CA LYS A 180 -3.68 11.61 -9.76
C LYS A 180 -2.53 12.39 -10.35
N ASN A 181 -1.72 11.75 -11.19
CA ASN A 181 -0.86 12.49 -12.08
C ASN A 181 -1.77 13.18 -13.10
N ASP A 182 -2.19 14.41 -12.78
CA ASP A 182 -2.83 15.29 -13.74
C ASP A 182 -1.84 15.47 -14.90
N SER A 183 -2.18 14.83 -16.02
CA SER A 183 -1.40 14.82 -17.26
C SER A 183 -1.79 15.99 -18.14
#